data_AF-A0AAU2V915-F1
#
_entry.id   AF-A0AAU2V915-F1
#
_cell.length_a   1.000
_cell.length_b   1.000
_cell.length_c   1.000
_cell.angle_alpha   90.00
_cell.angle_beta   90.00
_cell.angle_gamma   90.00
#
_symmetry.space_group_name_H-M   'P 1'
#
loop_
_entity.id
_entity.type
_entity.pdbx_description
1 polymer ?
#
loop_
_entity_poly.entity_id
_entity_poly.type
_entity_poly.pdbx_seq_one_letter_code
_entity_poly.pdbx_strand_id
1 'polypeptide(L)'
;MFTSLFSAFASLAEHLASLLEPVFHGASTAAAIVLFTALVRLAVHPLSRQAARGQKAQAKLRPQIAALREKHGKDSKALQKAVMELHAAEKVSPLSGCLPSLLQMPAFFLLYHLFSSAKIGGKANALLDHTLFAAPLGGNWTQALADGGIFGARGLVYLVLFAIVAAVATFNYRRMKRQMAAAPVPVVAPGGQDAVPGMAAMSKFMPLLSFATLFTVAVVPLAAALYVVTSTTWTAVERAFLYKDVLPAPAALATAA
;
A
#
# COMPACT_ATOMS: atom_id res chain seq x y z
N MET A 1 18.28 19.58 8.08
CA MET A 1 17.80 18.38 8.81
C MET A 1 17.39 17.25 7.86
N PHE A 2 16.43 17.47 6.95
CA PHE A 2 16.02 16.44 5.97
C PHE A 2 17.17 15.92 5.11
N THR A 3 18.02 16.80 4.56
CA THR A 3 19.17 16.41 3.73
C THR A 3 20.16 15.49 4.45
N SER A 4 20.43 15.77 5.73
CA SER A 4 21.32 14.97 6.59
C SER A 4 20.74 13.60 6.92
N LEU A 5 19.41 13.52 7.10
CA LEU A 5 18.70 12.26 7.26
C LEU A 5 18.78 11.43 5.97
N PHE A 6 18.52 12.03 4.82
CA PHE A 6 18.63 11.37 3.52
C PHE A 6 20.03 10.81 3.26
N SER A 7 21.09 11.55 3.57
CA SER A 7 22.46 11.07 3.42
C SER A 7 22.79 9.92 4.38
N ALA A 8 22.31 9.96 5.63
CA ALA A 8 22.52 8.87 6.59
C ALA A 8 21.79 7.58 6.17
N PHE A 9 20.60 7.71 5.60
CA PHE A 9 19.84 6.57 5.07
C PHE A 9 20.50 6.01 3.80
N ALA A 10 21.00 6.88 2.92
CA ALA A 10 21.76 6.46 1.73
C ALA A 10 23.03 5.70 2.12
N SER A 11 23.82 6.22 3.07
CA SER A 11 25.05 5.55 3.54
C SER A 11 24.75 4.22 4.21
N LEU A 12 23.64 4.12 4.93
CA LEU A 12 23.21 2.85 5.55
C LEU A 12 22.78 1.83 4.49
N ALA A 13 22.07 2.26 3.45
CA ALA A 13 21.69 1.39 2.34
C ALA A 13 22.91 0.93 1.53
N GLU A 14 23.87 1.80 1.28
CA GLU A 14 25.16 1.46 0.65
C GLU A 14 25.97 0.47 1.50
N HIS A 15 26.02 0.67 2.82
CA HIS A 15 26.70 -0.26 3.73
C HIS A 15 26.03 -1.64 3.78
N LEU A 16 24.69 -1.69 3.69
CA LEU A 16 24.00 -2.96 3.52
C LEU A 16 24.32 -3.60 2.18
N ALA A 17 24.39 -2.82 1.09
CA ALA A 17 24.76 -3.33 -0.23
C ALA A 17 26.16 -3.97 -0.23
N SER A 18 27.14 -3.34 0.41
CA SER A 18 28.50 -3.91 0.51
C SER A 18 28.55 -5.18 1.37
N LEU A 19 27.72 -5.29 2.41
CA LEU A 19 27.59 -6.52 3.20
C LEU A 19 26.92 -7.67 2.42
N LEU A 20 26.02 -7.34 1.48
CA LEU A 20 25.33 -8.33 0.64
C LEU A 20 26.12 -8.70 -0.61
N GLU A 21 27.13 -7.92 -1.00
CA GLU A 21 28.01 -8.16 -2.14
C GLU A 21 28.60 -9.59 -2.24
N PRO A 22 29.19 -10.18 -1.17
CA PRO A 22 29.76 -11.53 -1.26
C PRO A 22 28.73 -12.63 -1.53
N VAL A 23 27.45 -12.39 -1.25
CA VAL A 23 26.37 -13.37 -1.41
C VAL A 23 25.60 -13.16 -2.71
N PHE A 24 25.29 -11.90 -3.04
CA PHE A 24 24.40 -11.54 -4.15
C PHE A 24 25.12 -10.98 -5.38
N HIS A 25 26.44 -10.73 -5.31
CA HIS A 25 27.27 -10.24 -6.41
C HIS A 25 26.59 -9.06 -7.14
N GLY A 26 26.35 -9.15 -8.46
CA GLY A 26 25.71 -8.10 -9.25
C GLY A 26 24.27 -7.74 -8.86
N ALA A 27 23.61 -8.50 -7.98
CA ALA A 27 22.28 -8.17 -7.45
C ALA A 27 22.32 -7.55 -6.04
N SER A 28 23.50 -7.28 -5.47
CA SER A 28 23.68 -6.78 -4.11
C SER A 28 22.92 -5.48 -3.84
N THR A 29 22.93 -4.53 -4.78
CA THR A 29 22.23 -3.25 -4.65
C THR A 29 20.72 -3.42 -4.69
N ALA A 30 20.20 -4.30 -5.56
CA ALA A 30 18.78 -4.63 -5.57
C ALA A 30 18.34 -5.35 -4.28
N ALA A 31 19.17 -6.27 -3.78
CA ALA A 31 18.95 -6.94 -2.50
C ALA A 31 18.99 -5.96 -1.33
N ALA A 32 19.88 -4.97 -1.35
CA ALA A 32 19.93 -3.89 -0.37
C ALA A 32 18.67 -3.03 -0.40
N ILE A 33 18.13 -2.67 -1.57
CA ILE A 33 16.85 -1.96 -1.69
C ILE A 33 15.73 -2.76 -1.00
N VAL A 34 15.64 -4.06 -1.29
CA VAL A 34 14.62 -4.94 -0.72
C VAL A 34 14.79 -5.06 0.79
N LEU A 35 16.01 -5.35 1.27
CA LEU A 35 16.31 -5.52 2.69
C LEU A 35 16.09 -4.23 3.47
N PHE A 36 16.55 -3.10 2.95
CA PHE A 36 16.34 -1.78 3.57
C PHE A 36 14.86 -1.45 3.69
N THR A 37 14.10 -1.70 2.61
CA THR A 37 12.64 -1.54 2.62
C THR A 37 11.99 -2.43 3.69
N ALA A 38 12.43 -3.68 3.81
CA ALA A 38 11.94 -4.60 4.83
C ALA A 38 12.26 -4.14 6.26
N LEU A 39 13.47 -3.62 6.52
CA LEU A 39 13.88 -3.08 7.82
C LEU A 39 13.03 -1.87 8.22
N VAL A 40 12.82 -0.92 7.31
CA VAL A 40 11.95 0.25 7.57
C VAL A 40 10.52 -0.20 7.83
N ARG A 41 10.00 -1.15 7.04
CA ARG A 41 8.68 -1.73 7.25
C ARG A 41 8.56 -2.45 8.60
N LEU A 42 9.62 -3.12 9.05
CA LEU A 42 9.67 -3.77 10.36
C LEU A 42 9.68 -2.74 11.50
N ALA A 43 10.40 -1.63 11.36
CA ALA A 43 10.40 -0.54 12.33
C ALA A 43 9.02 0.13 12.46
N VAL A 44 8.28 0.23 11.35
CA VAL A 44 6.91 0.77 11.31
C VAL A 44 5.86 -0.28 11.74
N HIS A 45 6.19 -1.57 11.75
CA HIS A 45 5.28 -2.66 12.10
C HIS A 45 4.44 -2.45 13.38
N PRO A 46 4.97 -1.95 14.52
CA PRO A 46 4.13 -1.66 15.69
C PRO A 46 3.02 -0.64 15.40
N LEU A 47 3.30 0.37 14.57
CA LEU A 47 2.31 1.34 14.13
C LEU A 47 1.25 0.69 13.24
N SER A 48 1.67 -0.18 12.30
CA SER A 48 0.75 -0.99 11.48
C SER A 48 -0.15 -1.91 12.32
N ARG A 49 0.35 -2.44 13.45
CA ARG A 49 -0.47 -3.22 14.40
C ARG A 49 -1.51 -2.37 15.11
N GLN A 50 -1.15 -1.16 15.55
CA GLN A 50 -2.10 -0.24 16.17
C GLN A 50 -3.20 0.19 15.18
N ALA A 51 -2.82 0.46 13.93
CA ALA A 51 -3.73 0.70 12.82
C ALA A 51 -4.76 -0.41 12.65
N ALA A 52 -4.29 -1.66 12.63
CA ALA A 52 -5.13 -2.84 12.46
C ALA A 52 -6.13 -3.02 13.60
N ARG A 53 -5.69 -2.75 14.84
CA ARG A 53 -6.58 -2.75 16.01
C ARG A 53 -7.69 -1.72 15.88
N GLY A 54 -7.35 -0.49 15.46
CA GLY A 54 -8.32 0.58 15.24
C GLY A 54 -9.34 0.23 14.15
N GLN A 55 -8.88 -0.32 13.02
CA GLN A 55 -9.77 -0.79 11.95
C GLN A 55 -10.66 -1.96 12.38
N LYS A 56 -10.17 -2.88 13.22
CA LYS A 56 -10.97 -3.97 13.78
C LYS A 56 -12.06 -3.45 14.73
N ALA A 57 -11.73 -2.48 15.58
CA ALA A 57 -12.71 -1.83 16.45
C ALA A 57 -13.81 -1.12 15.63
N GLN A 58 -13.42 -0.41 14.58
CA GLN A 58 -14.34 0.20 13.63
C GLN A 58 -15.23 -0.83 12.91
N ALA A 59 -14.65 -1.96 12.50
CA ALA A 59 -15.39 -3.02 11.84
C ALA A 59 -16.48 -3.63 12.75
N LYS A 60 -16.25 -3.69 14.07
CA LYS A 60 -17.25 -4.16 15.05
C LYS A 60 -18.43 -3.21 15.22
N LEU A 61 -18.24 -1.90 15.00
CA LEU A 61 -19.32 -0.91 15.10
C LEU A 61 -20.22 -0.87 13.87
N ARG A 62 -19.79 -1.44 12.75
CA ARG A 62 -20.56 -1.47 11.49
C ARG A 62 -22.03 -1.91 11.63
N PRO A 63 -22.36 -3.04 12.30
CA PRO A 63 -23.77 -3.45 12.45
C PRO A 63 -24.58 -2.43 13.27
N GLN A 64 -24.01 -1.85 14.32
CA GLN A 64 -24.67 -0.83 15.13
C GLN A 64 -24.92 0.46 14.31
N ILE A 65 -23.93 0.87 13.50
CA ILE A 65 -24.08 1.99 12.56
C ILE A 65 -25.16 1.71 11.51
N ALA A 66 -25.30 0.46 11.06
CA ALA A 66 -26.38 0.07 10.13
C ALA A 66 -27.77 0.18 10.79
N ALA A 67 -27.92 -0.26 12.05
CA ALA A 67 -29.17 -0.10 12.79
C ALA A 67 -29.52 1.39 13.03
N LEU A 68 -28.53 2.23 13.35
CA LEU A 68 -28.73 3.69 13.46
C LEU A 68 -29.20 4.31 12.13
N ARG A 69 -28.71 3.81 10.99
CA ARG A 69 -29.15 4.24 9.66
C ARG A 69 -30.59 3.86 9.37
N GLU A 70 -31.02 2.65 9.74
CA GLU A 70 -32.43 2.25 9.60
C GLU A 70 -33.35 3.14 10.45
N LYS A 71 -32.90 3.50 11.65
CA LYS A 71 -33.66 4.34 12.59
C LYS A 71 -33.70 5.83 12.22
N HIS A 72 -32.58 6.39 11.75
CA HIS A 72 -32.41 7.84 11.53
C HIS A 72 -32.16 8.23 10.07
N GLY A 73 -32.30 7.30 9.10
CA GLY A 73 -31.92 7.52 7.71
C GLY A 73 -32.62 8.69 6.99
N LYS A 74 -33.77 9.14 7.49
CA LYS A 74 -34.51 10.30 6.98
C LYS A 74 -33.98 11.64 7.51
N ASP A 75 -33.24 11.65 8.61
CA ASP A 75 -32.66 12.85 9.21
C ASP A 75 -31.14 12.71 9.28
N SER A 76 -30.46 13.30 8.30
CA SER A 76 -29.00 13.23 8.18
C SER A 76 -28.28 13.86 9.38
N LYS A 77 -28.85 14.89 10.03
CA LYS A 77 -28.24 15.54 11.20
C LYS A 77 -28.38 14.63 12.42
N ALA A 78 -29.55 14.03 12.64
CA ALA A 78 -29.77 13.07 13.71
C ALA A 78 -28.89 11.82 13.53
N LEU A 79 -28.78 11.32 12.30
CA LEU A 79 -27.90 10.19 11.98
C LEU A 79 -26.43 10.49 12.27
N GLN A 80 -25.93 11.65 11.83
CA GLN A 80 -24.54 12.03 12.08
C GLN A 80 -24.26 12.16 13.58
N LYS A 81 -25.17 12.78 14.33
CA LYS A 81 -25.06 12.91 15.79
C LYS A 81 -25.05 11.54 16.47
N ALA A 82 -25.99 10.66 16.14
CA ALA A 82 -26.08 9.32 16.74
C ALA A 82 -24.85 8.46 16.42
N VAL A 83 -24.31 8.56 15.20
CA VAL A 83 -23.06 7.85 14.83
C VAL A 83 -21.87 8.39 15.61
N MET A 84 -21.77 9.71 15.81
CA MET A 84 -20.71 10.31 16.62
C MET A 84 -20.83 9.93 18.10
N GLU A 85 -22.04 9.94 18.65
CA GLU A 85 -22.31 9.50 20.03
C GLU A 85 -21.95 8.02 20.23
N LEU A 86 -22.26 7.15 19.26
CA LEU A 86 -21.86 5.75 19.28
C LEU A 86 -20.33 5.59 19.27
N HIS A 87 -19.62 6.32 18.40
CA HIS A 87 -18.15 6.31 18.38
C HIS A 87 -17.55 6.78 19.71
N ALA A 88 -18.14 7.82 20.33
CA ALA A 88 -17.71 8.33 21.62
C ALA A 88 -17.98 7.34 22.76
N ALA A 89 -19.17 6.73 22.78
CA ALA A 89 -19.56 5.74 23.78
C ALA A 89 -18.66 4.50 23.73
N GLU A 90 -18.34 4.01 22.54
CA GLU A 90 -17.49 2.85 22.31
C GLU A 90 -15.99 3.19 22.36
N LYS A 91 -15.65 4.48 22.56
CA LYS A 91 -14.28 5.01 22.58
C LYS A 91 -13.46 4.64 21.33
N VAL A 92 -14.11 4.53 20.18
CA VAL A 92 -13.48 4.22 18.90
C VAL A 92 -13.47 5.47 18.03
N SER A 93 -12.27 6.00 17.72
CA SER A 93 -12.15 7.19 16.87
C SER A 93 -12.43 6.88 15.40
N PRO A 94 -13.20 7.72 14.68
CA PRO A 94 -13.45 7.59 13.24
C PRO A 94 -12.15 7.68 12.41
N LEU A 95 -11.11 8.32 12.95
CA LEU A 95 -9.83 8.51 12.26
C LEU A 95 -8.81 7.40 12.52
N SER A 96 -9.14 6.39 13.34
CA SER A 96 -8.23 5.29 13.66
C SER A 96 -7.77 4.50 12.43
N GLY A 97 -8.49 4.59 11.30
CA GLY A 97 -8.10 3.98 10.03
C GLY A 97 -7.14 4.79 9.16
N CYS A 98 -7.10 6.13 9.29
CA CYS A 98 -6.32 7.03 8.43
C CYS A 98 -5.08 7.62 9.10
N LEU A 99 -5.07 7.73 10.43
CA LEU A 99 -3.90 8.12 11.23
C LEU A 99 -2.59 7.38 10.86
N PRO A 100 -2.63 6.06 10.60
CA PRO A 100 -1.43 5.30 10.24
C PRO A 100 -0.88 5.68 8.86
N SER A 101 -1.77 5.93 7.90
CA SER A 101 -1.37 6.36 6.55
C SER A 101 -0.68 7.73 6.60
N LEU A 102 -1.19 8.64 7.43
CA LEU A 102 -0.61 9.97 7.64
C LEU A 102 0.79 9.90 8.26
N LEU A 103 0.96 9.10 9.32
CA LEU A 103 2.26 8.90 9.96
C LEU A 103 3.25 8.14 9.07
N GLN A 104 2.76 7.36 8.09
CA GLN A 104 3.59 6.62 7.15
C GLN A 104 4.07 7.46 5.96
N MET A 105 3.37 8.54 5.60
CA MET A 105 3.73 9.36 4.44
C MET A 105 5.20 9.85 4.44
N PRO A 106 5.78 10.32 5.57
CA PRO A 106 7.18 10.74 5.61
C PRO A 106 8.16 9.62 5.26
N ALA A 107 7.95 8.41 5.80
CA ALA A 107 8.79 7.26 5.50
C ALA A 107 8.66 6.84 4.02
N PHE A 108 7.44 6.87 3.47
CA PHE A 108 7.23 6.58 2.06
C PHE A 108 7.94 7.57 1.15
N PHE A 109 7.82 8.87 1.42
CA PHE A 109 8.47 9.92 0.63
C PHE A 109 10.00 9.80 0.70
N LEU A 110 10.54 9.46 1.89
CA LEU A 110 11.95 9.25 2.11
C LEU A 110 12.49 8.11 1.22
N LEU A 111 11.86 6.93 1.26
CA LEU A 111 12.32 5.77 0.49
C LEU A 111 12.08 5.96 -1.01
N TYR A 112 10.94 6.54 -1.39
CA TYR A 112 10.66 6.82 -2.80
C TYR A 112 11.69 7.79 -3.39
N HIS A 113 12.01 8.87 -2.67
CA HIS A 113 13.03 9.82 -3.12
C HIS A 113 14.42 9.18 -3.15
N LEU A 114 14.77 8.33 -2.18
CA LEU A 114 16.05 7.61 -2.16
C LEU A 114 16.26 6.74 -3.40
N PHE A 115 15.21 6.07 -3.89
CA PHE A 115 15.29 5.14 -5.02
C PHE A 115 14.87 5.72 -6.37
N SER A 116 14.31 6.93 -6.38
CA SER A 116 13.89 7.62 -7.62
C SER A 116 14.76 8.83 -7.96
N SER A 117 15.54 9.36 -7.02
CA SER A 117 16.36 10.55 -7.25
C SER A 117 17.75 10.21 -7.75
N ALA A 118 18.14 10.82 -8.88
CA ALA A 118 19.47 10.71 -9.47
C ALA A 118 20.58 11.33 -8.60
N LYS A 119 20.22 12.22 -7.66
CA LYS A 119 21.16 12.89 -6.76
C LYS A 119 20.62 12.87 -5.33
N ILE A 120 21.48 12.57 -4.36
CA ILE A 120 21.18 12.63 -2.92
C ILE A 120 22.24 13.51 -2.25
N GLY A 121 21.81 14.55 -1.55
CA GLY A 121 22.72 15.44 -0.81
C GLY A 121 23.78 16.15 -1.70
N GLY A 122 23.47 16.39 -2.98
CA GLY A 122 24.37 17.04 -3.93
C GLY A 122 25.34 16.09 -4.68
N LYS A 123 25.36 14.81 -4.34
CA LYS A 123 26.17 13.77 -5.03
C LYS A 123 25.29 12.88 -5.90
N ALA A 124 25.88 12.27 -6.93
CA ALA A 124 25.21 11.25 -7.73
C ALA A 124 24.81 10.06 -6.84
N ASN A 125 23.64 9.49 -7.09
CA ASN A 125 23.13 8.35 -6.33
C ASN A 125 23.79 7.06 -6.84
N ALA A 126 24.87 6.63 -6.18
CA ALA A 126 25.63 5.44 -6.55
C ALA A 126 24.76 4.17 -6.61
N LEU A 127 23.65 4.11 -5.85
CA LEU A 127 22.72 2.98 -5.87
C LEU A 127 22.04 2.78 -7.24
N LEU A 128 21.92 3.83 -8.07
CA LEU A 128 21.25 3.76 -9.38
C LEU A 128 22.18 3.35 -10.52
N ASP A 129 23.50 3.45 -10.31
CA ASP A 129 24.52 3.10 -11.31
C ASP A 129 24.71 1.57 -11.44
N HIS A 130 24.22 0.81 -10.46
CA HIS A 130 24.27 -0.64 -10.47
C HIS A 130 23.16 -1.25 -11.34
N THR A 131 23.34 -2.52 -11.70
CA THR A 131 22.37 -3.30 -12.47
C THR A 131 21.69 -4.33 -11.58
N LEU A 132 20.48 -4.74 -11.93
CA LEU A 132 19.85 -5.96 -11.45
C LEU A 132 19.84 -6.95 -12.62
N PHE A 133 20.70 -7.98 -12.52
CA PHE A 133 21.00 -8.89 -13.62
C PHE A 133 21.50 -8.13 -14.86
N ALA A 134 20.64 -7.91 -15.86
CA ALA A 134 20.99 -7.17 -17.08
C ALA A 134 20.40 -5.75 -17.15
N ALA A 135 19.50 -5.39 -16.22
CA ALA A 135 18.75 -4.15 -16.26
C ALA A 135 19.36 -3.09 -15.32
N PRO A 136 19.69 -1.88 -15.78
CA PRO A 136 20.19 -0.82 -14.92
C PRO A 136 19.11 -0.37 -13.93
N LEU A 137 19.49 -0.16 -12.66
CA LEU A 137 18.57 0.23 -11.58
C LEU A 137 17.99 1.62 -11.79
N GLY A 138 18.74 2.53 -12.42
CA GLY A 138 18.25 3.83 -12.87
C GLY A 138 17.42 3.80 -14.16
N GLY A 139 17.37 2.67 -14.88
CA GLY A 139 16.65 2.55 -16.14
C GLY A 139 15.15 2.30 -15.96
N ASN A 140 14.40 2.34 -17.05
CA ASN A 140 12.96 2.07 -17.07
C ASN A 140 12.57 1.06 -18.18
N TRP A 141 11.29 0.66 -18.21
CA TRP A 141 10.78 -0.34 -19.17
C TRP A 141 10.88 0.11 -20.63
N THR A 142 10.68 1.40 -20.92
CA THR A 142 10.74 1.91 -22.30
C THR A 142 12.15 1.82 -22.89
N GLN A 143 13.17 2.04 -22.06
CA GLN A 143 14.57 1.81 -22.44
C GLN A 143 14.87 0.33 -22.64
N ALA A 144 14.37 -0.54 -21.75
CA ALA A 144 14.54 -1.99 -21.91
C ALA A 144 13.93 -2.54 -23.21
N LEU A 145 12.80 -1.97 -23.65
CA LEU A 145 12.20 -2.27 -24.94
C LEU A 145 13.07 -1.78 -26.12
N ALA A 146 13.66 -0.61 -26.01
CA ALA A 146 14.52 -0.04 -27.06
C ALA A 146 15.83 -0.82 -27.24
N ASP A 147 16.41 -1.35 -26.15
CA ASP A 147 17.74 -1.99 -26.16
C ASP A 147 17.73 -3.48 -26.54
N GLY A 148 16.58 -4.06 -26.89
CA GLY A 148 16.49 -5.49 -27.23
C GLY A 148 15.09 -6.10 -27.19
N GLY A 149 14.04 -5.29 -27.04
CA GLY A 149 12.66 -5.74 -27.01
C GLY A 149 12.27 -6.50 -25.74
N ILE A 150 11.04 -7.02 -25.76
CA ILE A 150 10.39 -7.69 -24.62
C ILE A 150 11.15 -8.95 -24.18
N PHE A 151 11.78 -9.65 -25.11
CA PHE A 151 12.53 -10.89 -24.87
C PHE A 151 14.04 -10.69 -24.73
N GLY A 152 14.52 -9.44 -24.81
CA GLY A 152 15.90 -9.11 -24.48
C GLY A 152 16.20 -9.31 -22.99
N ALA A 153 17.49 -9.40 -22.63
CA ALA A 153 17.90 -9.66 -21.26
C ALA A 153 17.32 -8.65 -20.24
N ARG A 154 17.23 -7.36 -20.63
CA ARG A 154 16.55 -6.31 -19.85
C ARG A 154 15.05 -6.53 -19.79
N GLY A 155 14.43 -6.79 -20.94
CA GLY A 155 12.98 -7.04 -21.06
C GLY A 155 12.51 -8.18 -20.16
N LEU A 156 13.24 -9.29 -20.08
CA LEU A 156 12.91 -10.42 -19.21
C LEU A 156 12.87 -10.05 -17.73
N VAL A 157 13.80 -9.21 -17.26
CA VAL A 157 13.81 -8.73 -15.86
C VAL A 157 12.53 -7.95 -15.55
N TYR A 158 12.12 -7.06 -16.45
CA TYR A 158 10.88 -6.30 -16.28
C TYR A 158 9.63 -7.18 -16.45
N LEU A 159 9.64 -8.20 -17.31
CA LEU A 159 8.52 -9.14 -17.41
C LEU A 159 8.30 -9.89 -16.10
N VAL A 160 9.37 -10.39 -15.48
CA VAL A 160 9.29 -11.03 -14.15
C VAL A 160 8.76 -10.03 -13.13
N LEU A 161 9.26 -8.79 -13.14
CA LEU A 161 8.77 -7.73 -12.26
C LEU A 161 7.27 -7.46 -12.46
N PHE A 162 6.80 -7.30 -13.69
CA PHE A 162 5.37 -7.09 -13.99
C PHE A 162 4.51 -8.29 -13.58
N ALA A 163 5.00 -9.52 -13.75
CA ALA A 163 4.30 -10.71 -13.29
C ALA A 163 4.11 -10.69 -11.76
N ILE A 164 5.14 -10.31 -11.01
CA ILE A 164 5.07 -10.15 -9.54
C ILE A 164 4.08 -9.02 -9.19
N VAL A 165 4.20 -7.85 -9.83
CA VAL A 165 3.30 -6.71 -9.59
C VAL A 165 1.85 -7.11 -9.87
N ALA A 166 1.58 -7.81 -10.97
CA ALA A 166 0.25 -8.26 -11.36
C ALA A 166 -0.32 -9.27 -10.36
N ALA A 167 0.50 -10.19 -9.84
CA ALA A 167 0.10 -11.13 -8.78
C ALA A 167 -0.30 -10.37 -7.49
N VAL A 168 0.52 -9.42 -7.07
CA VAL A 168 0.27 -8.59 -5.88
C VAL A 168 -0.95 -7.68 -6.07
N ALA A 169 -1.09 -7.05 -7.24
CA ALA A 169 -2.24 -6.23 -7.61
C ALA A 169 -3.52 -7.06 -7.63
N THR A 170 -3.49 -8.28 -8.18
CA THR A 170 -4.61 -9.21 -8.19
C THR A 170 -5.01 -9.63 -6.77
N PHE A 171 -4.03 -9.92 -5.91
CA PHE A 171 -4.28 -10.23 -4.50
C PHE A 171 -4.95 -9.05 -3.78
N ASN A 172 -4.42 -7.84 -3.94
CA ASN A 172 -4.99 -6.63 -3.36
C ASN A 172 -6.39 -6.31 -3.91
N TYR A 173 -6.60 -6.45 -5.23
CA TYR A 173 -7.91 -6.31 -5.88
C TYR A 173 -8.94 -7.28 -5.29
N ARG A 174 -8.61 -8.57 -5.23
CA ARG A 174 -9.52 -9.61 -4.69
C ARG A 174 -9.87 -9.32 -3.24
N ARG A 175 -8.88 -8.94 -2.44
CA ARG A 175 -9.07 -8.60 -1.04
C ARG A 175 -9.93 -7.35 -0.86
N MET A 176 -9.62 -6.27 -1.57
CA MET A 176 -10.38 -5.02 -1.50
C MET A 176 -11.85 -5.28 -1.89
N LYS A 177 -12.08 -6.05 -2.96
CA LYS A 177 -13.42 -6.46 -3.37
C LYS A 177 -14.15 -7.25 -2.29
N ARG A 178 -13.47 -8.19 -1.61
CA ARG A 178 -14.04 -8.92 -0.45
C ARG A 178 -14.37 -8.00 0.73
N GLN A 179 -13.52 -7.02 1.03
CA GLN A 179 -13.75 -6.05 2.10
C GLN A 179 -14.94 -5.12 1.81
N MET A 180 -15.12 -4.72 0.55
CA MET A 180 -16.28 -3.94 0.14
C MET A 180 -17.56 -4.78 0.12
N ALA A 181 -17.49 -6.05 -0.29
CA ALA A 181 -18.64 -6.95 -0.25
C ALA A 181 -19.09 -7.25 1.20
N ALA A 182 -18.14 -7.45 2.12
CA ALA A 182 -18.42 -7.66 3.54
C ALA A 182 -18.94 -6.41 4.25
N ALA A 183 -18.81 -5.24 3.63
CA ALA A 183 -19.38 -4.02 4.13
C ALA A 183 -19.58 -3.02 3.00
N PRO A 184 -20.75 -3.09 2.35
CA PRO A 184 -21.21 -2.05 1.45
C PRO A 184 -21.12 -0.75 2.24
N VAL A 185 -20.34 0.22 1.77
CA VAL A 185 -20.42 1.58 2.32
C VAL A 185 -21.84 2.04 2.00
N PRO A 186 -22.74 2.19 2.98
CA PRO A 186 -24.10 2.60 2.68
C PRO A 186 -24.02 4.05 2.23
N VAL A 187 -24.37 4.24 0.96
CA VAL A 187 -24.25 5.49 0.24
C VAL A 187 -25.41 6.37 0.66
N VAL A 188 -25.24 7.10 1.76
CA VAL A 188 -26.08 8.25 2.06
C VAL A 188 -25.14 9.39 2.38
N ALA A 189 -24.99 10.30 1.41
CA ALA A 189 -24.42 11.61 1.65
C ALA A 189 -25.29 12.33 2.70
N PRO A 190 -24.72 13.19 3.56
CA PRO A 190 -25.53 13.99 4.47
C PRO A 190 -26.46 14.87 3.62
N GLY A 191 -27.76 14.56 3.58
CA GLY A 191 -28.70 15.33 2.75
C GLY A 191 -29.92 14.60 2.16
N GLY A 192 -30.08 13.28 2.30
CA GLY A 192 -31.37 12.62 2.01
C GLY A 192 -31.85 12.63 0.56
N GLN A 193 -30.98 12.83 -0.44
CA GLN A 193 -31.31 12.59 -1.85
C GLN A 193 -30.17 11.82 -2.49
N ASP A 194 -30.53 10.62 -2.98
CA ASP A 194 -29.87 9.76 -3.95
C ASP A 194 -28.36 9.52 -3.82
N ALA A 195 -27.95 8.27 -4.09
CA ALA A 195 -26.54 7.95 -4.27
C ALA A 195 -25.93 8.96 -5.25
N VAL A 196 -24.92 9.73 -4.81
CA VAL A 196 -24.20 10.69 -5.66
C VAL A 196 -23.94 10.02 -7.01
N PRO A 197 -24.46 10.55 -8.14
CA PRO A 197 -24.30 9.91 -9.44
C PRO A 197 -22.82 9.60 -9.67
N GLY A 198 -22.48 8.32 -9.83
CA GLY A 198 -21.09 7.87 -9.97
C GLY A 198 -20.45 7.21 -8.74
N MET A 199 -21.05 7.23 -7.54
CA MET A 199 -20.48 6.54 -6.36
C MET A 199 -20.55 5.00 -6.48
N ALA A 200 -21.59 4.48 -7.13
CA ALA A 200 -21.70 3.05 -7.47
C ALA A 200 -20.72 2.63 -8.58
N ALA A 201 -20.37 3.55 -9.48
CA ALA A 201 -19.25 3.34 -10.40
C ALA A 201 -17.92 3.39 -9.62
N MET A 202 -17.75 4.34 -8.71
CA MET A 202 -16.55 4.48 -7.89
C MET A 202 -16.26 3.23 -7.05
N SER A 203 -17.26 2.55 -6.50
CA SER A 203 -17.05 1.28 -5.78
C SER A 203 -16.59 0.13 -6.69
N LYS A 204 -16.98 0.12 -7.97
CA LYS A 204 -16.52 -0.85 -8.98
C LYS A 204 -15.11 -0.51 -9.48
N PHE A 205 -14.78 0.77 -9.62
CA PHE A 205 -13.48 1.25 -10.11
C PHE A 205 -12.39 1.32 -9.02
N MET A 206 -12.75 1.55 -7.77
CA MET A 206 -11.79 1.69 -6.67
C MET A 206 -10.87 0.46 -6.47
N PRO A 207 -11.36 -0.80 -6.54
CA PRO A 207 -10.48 -1.97 -6.53
C PRO A 207 -9.51 -2.02 -7.72
N LEU A 208 -9.94 -1.55 -8.91
CA LEU A 208 -9.13 -1.55 -10.13
C LEU A 208 -7.94 -0.60 -10.04
N LEU A 209 -7.96 0.39 -9.15
CA LEU A 209 -6.80 1.24 -8.85
C LEU A 209 -5.58 0.44 -8.40
N SER A 210 -5.75 -0.78 -7.88
CA SER A 210 -4.63 -1.67 -7.53
C SER A 210 -3.76 -2.01 -8.75
N PHE A 211 -4.33 -1.99 -9.97
CA PHE A 211 -3.60 -2.22 -11.21
C PHE A 211 -2.89 -0.97 -11.73
N ALA A 212 -3.21 0.23 -11.22
CA ALA A 212 -2.48 1.46 -11.59
C ALA A 212 -0.99 1.37 -11.24
N THR A 213 -0.63 0.54 -10.26
CA THR A 213 0.77 0.25 -9.91
C THR A 213 1.56 -0.38 -11.06
N LEU A 214 0.94 -1.17 -11.95
CA LEU A 214 1.62 -1.69 -13.14
C LEU A 214 2.06 -0.57 -14.06
N PHE A 215 1.20 0.43 -14.26
CA PHE A 215 1.53 1.61 -15.05
C PHE A 215 2.64 2.43 -14.38
N THR A 216 2.55 2.66 -13.06
CA THR A 216 3.62 3.36 -12.33
C THR A 216 4.97 2.65 -12.49
N VAL A 217 5.01 1.33 -12.31
CA VAL A 217 6.23 0.51 -12.43
C VAL A 217 6.83 0.54 -13.83
N ALA A 218 6.01 0.70 -14.86
CA ALA A 218 6.50 0.83 -16.24
C ALA A 218 7.23 2.16 -16.50
N VAL A 219 6.90 3.21 -15.76
CA VAL A 219 7.40 4.57 -16.02
C VAL A 219 8.54 4.97 -15.08
N VAL A 220 8.52 4.50 -13.83
CA VAL A 220 9.53 4.84 -12.82
C VAL A 220 10.83 4.04 -13.01
N PRO A 221 11.96 4.51 -12.46
CA PRO A 221 13.20 3.73 -12.43
C PRO A 221 13.02 2.36 -11.79
N LEU A 222 13.79 1.36 -12.24
CA LEU A 222 13.73 -0.01 -11.72
C LEU A 222 13.93 -0.06 -10.20
N ALA A 223 14.83 0.75 -9.64
CA ALA A 223 15.02 0.85 -8.19
C ALA A 223 13.72 1.28 -7.46
N ALA A 224 13.03 2.31 -7.97
CA ALA A 224 11.76 2.76 -7.44
C ALA A 224 10.66 1.70 -7.62
N ALA A 225 10.66 0.99 -8.74
CA ALA A 225 9.73 -0.11 -8.98
C ALA A 225 9.92 -1.27 -7.99
N LEU A 226 11.17 -1.69 -7.73
CA LEU A 226 11.49 -2.71 -6.73
C LEU A 226 11.02 -2.31 -5.33
N TYR A 227 11.22 -1.04 -4.95
CA TYR A 227 10.70 -0.50 -3.71
C TYR A 227 9.17 -0.59 -3.65
N VAL A 228 8.46 -0.10 -4.68
CA VAL A 228 6.99 -0.11 -4.72
C VAL A 228 6.45 -1.54 -4.62
N VAL A 229 7.04 -2.49 -5.35
CA VAL A 229 6.64 -3.90 -5.32
C VAL A 229 6.90 -4.52 -3.96
N THR A 230 8.08 -4.33 -3.40
CA THR A 230 8.43 -4.86 -2.06
C THR A 230 7.50 -4.30 -0.99
N SER A 231 7.26 -3.00 -1.04
CA SER A 231 6.43 -2.25 -0.11
C SER A 231 4.95 -2.66 -0.18
N THR A 232 4.42 -2.85 -1.38
CA THR A 232 3.04 -3.32 -1.60
C THR A 232 2.87 -4.80 -1.25
N THR A 233 3.87 -5.63 -1.54
CA THR A 233 3.90 -7.05 -1.14
C THR A 233 3.93 -7.20 0.37
N TRP A 234 4.82 -6.47 1.06
CA TRP A 234 4.86 -6.43 2.51
C TRP A 234 3.51 -6.04 3.10
N THR A 235 2.90 -4.97 2.59
CA THR A 235 1.59 -4.51 3.05
C THR A 235 0.52 -5.57 2.84
N ALA A 236 0.53 -6.28 1.71
CA ALA A 236 -0.41 -7.35 1.42
C ALA A 236 -0.27 -8.50 2.43
N VAL A 237 0.96 -8.94 2.68
CA VAL A 237 1.33 -10.02 3.62
C VAL A 237 1.02 -9.63 5.06
N GLU A 238 1.53 -8.50 5.52
CA GLU A 238 1.30 -7.95 6.86
C GLU A 238 -0.19 -7.85 7.15
N ARG A 239 -0.96 -7.29 6.22
CA ARG A 239 -2.40 -7.20 6.39
C ARG A 239 -3.07 -8.58 6.33
N ALA A 240 -2.56 -9.54 5.56
CA ALA A 240 -3.14 -10.89 5.51
C ALA A 240 -3.02 -11.58 6.88
N PHE A 241 -1.86 -11.43 7.54
CA PHE A 241 -1.63 -11.96 8.88
C PHE A 241 -2.37 -11.20 9.99
N LEU A 242 -2.36 -9.85 9.96
CA LEU A 242 -2.96 -9.04 11.02
C LEU A 242 -4.50 -9.00 11.00
N TYR A 243 -5.11 -9.20 9.83
CA TYR A 243 -6.56 -9.02 9.65
C TYR A 243 -7.31 -10.33 9.36
N LYS A 244 -6.66 -11.49 9.52
CA LYS A 244 -7.30 -12.80 9.36
C LYS A 244 -8.58 -12.95 10.20
N ASP A 245 -8.64 -12.27 11.36
CA ASP A 245 -9.74 -12.34 12.33
C ASP A 245 -10.75 -11.18 12.23
N VAL A 246 -10.76 -10.42 11.14
CA VAL A 246 -11.63 -9.22 10.97
C VAL A 246 -12.77 -9.45 9.97
N LEU A 247 -12.65 -10.43 9.08
CA LEU A 247 -13.76 -10.82 8.22
C LEU A 247 -14.67 -11.76 9.03
N PRO A 248 -15.97 -11.44 9.18
CA PRO A 248 -16.89 -12.41 9.76
C PRO A 248 -16.90 -13.65 8.86
N ALA A 249 -16.79 -14.83 9.46
CA ALA A 249 -16.97 -16.08 8.73
C ALA A 249 -18.34 -16.04 8.03
N PRO A 250 -18.43 -16.39 6.74
CA PRO A 250 -19.68 -16.31 5.96
C PRO A 250 -20.82 -17.24 6.42
N ALA A 251 -20.71 -17.89 7.60
CA ALA A 251 -21.65 -18.93 8.04
C ALA A 251 -22.36 -18.65 9.38
N ALA A 252 -22.02 -17.60 10.14
CA ALA A 252 -22.56 -17.42 11.50
C ALA A 252 -23.92 -16.67 11.58
N LEU A 253 -24.46 -16.21 10.45
CA LEU A 253 -25.75 -15.48 10.40
C LEU A 253 -26.95 -16.34 9.93
N ALA A 254 -26.74 -17.65 9.72
CA ALA A 254 -27.79 -18.56 9.24
C ALA A 254 -28.47 -19.39 10.35
N THR A 255 -28.11 -19.24 11.63
CA THR A 255 -28.65 -20.09 12.72
C THR A 255 -29.34 -19.32 13.84
N ALA A 256 -29.84 -18.11 13.57
CA ALA A 256 -30.63 -17.34 14.54
C ALA A 256 -31.93 -16.80 13.91
N ALA A 257 -32.63 -17.67 13.18
CA ALA A 257 -34.01 -17.48 12.75
C ALA A 257 -34.89 -18.51 13.47
#